data_AF-A0A557SJ54-F1
#
_entry.id   AF-A0A557SJ54-F1
#
_cell.length_a   1.000
_cell.length_b   1.000
_cell.length_c   1.000
_cell.angle_alpha   90.00
_cell.angle_beta   90.00
_cell.angle_gamma   90.00
#
_symmetry.space_group_name_H-M   'P 1'
#
loop_
_entity.id
_entity.type
_entity.pdbx_description
1 polymer ?
#
loop_
_entity_poly.entity_id
_entity_poly.type
_entity_poly.pdbx_seq_one_letter_code
_entity_poly.pdbx_strand_id
1 'polypeptide(L)'
;MLPFRLKPLVSVCLVCFGASSHALTIGQIQGEHHLSAYEGQTVGGVDGIVTAVDARGFWMQDVLPDGNALTSDGIYVFTNSRGRPSIGDRVLVSGRVDEYRPGGAATNLTVTELNASFGTNAWAVQSRGNALPTAIQIGNGGLLAPTTAIAPAVGNVETSGLRLAPTLYAMDFYESLEGMRVSMGSAAVVGPNVKYGEIAVIAQDQLGATLTNARGGATVARDNFNPQRLILDDALSMTPIVNVGDALANVTGVMHYSFSNYKLNLTEAPTVTRGNLLPEVVAPMAPNRLAIASYNVENLAGNAAQSRFDNIAGQIVGTLGSPQLIALQEVQDNNGATDNGTTASDQTLDRLTQAVRDAGGRDYGYVVIDPRNKADGGQPGGNIRNAYLYDKSVVSFAGAVGGATEAVGVLSDGTLTFDAGRVDPTNPAFDDSRKPLAAQFRINGESFILVNNHFSSKGGDEPLFGPDQVPTRGSEVARTEQAQAVANFVGDLLSADPGAALIVLGDLNDFQFADTLAPLTAAGLINLTDTLPESERYTYIYEGNSQALDHMFVSAALLANGSLSYDIVHANAEFANQISDHDPLLLTIAMPVPEPETYALMMLGLGVVGAIGRRRRRALSAR
;
A
#
# COMPACT_ATOMS: atom_id res chain seq x y z
N MET A 1 -0.29 40.56 -96.67
CA MET A 1 -1.43 40.39 -95.75
C MET A 1 -0.99 39.45 -94.63
N LEU A 2 -1.37 39.81 -93.40
CA LEU A 2 -1.16 39.16 -92.09
C LEU A 2 0.17 39.42 -91.34
N PRO A 3 0.10 39.83 -90.06
CA PRO A 3 1.23 40.38 -89.31
C PRO A 3 1.88 39.37 -88.33
N PHE A 4 3.18 39.54 -88.11
CA PHE A 4 3.91 38.96 -86.98
C PHE A 4 3.54 39.70 -85.68
N ARG A 5 2.98 38.99 -84.69
CA ARG A 5 2.84 39.49 -83.32
C ARG A 5 4.05 39.04 -82.50
N LEU A 6 4.86 40.00 -82.05
CA LEU A 6 5.80 39.83 -80.94
C LEU A 6 5.00 39.52 -79.66
N LYS A 7 5.38 38.48 -78.93
CA LYS A 7 5.01 38.28 -77.52
C LYS A 7 6.14 38.87 -76.65
N PRO A 8 5.85 39.68 -75.62
CA PRO A 8 6.88 40.08 -74.66
C PRO A 8 7.14 38.94 -73.68
N LEU A 9 8.42 38.59 -73.49
CA LEU A 9 8.86 37.84 -72.33
C LEU A 9 8.83 38.79 -71.13
N VAL A 10 7.87 38.59 -70.22
CA VAL A 10 7.94 39.15 -68.87
C VAL A 10 8.61 38.09 -68.00
N SER A 11 9.86 38.34 -67.64
CA SER A 11 10.63 37.53 -66.70
C SER A 11 10.14 37.88 -65.29
N VAL A 12 9.27 37.04 -64.72
CA VAL A 12 8.91 37.12 -63.30
C VAL A 12 10.07 36.53 -62.51
N CYS A 13 10.88 37.41 -61.91
CA CYS A 13 11.87 37.02 -60.92
C CYS A 13 11.11 36.66 -59.63
N LEU A 14 10.87 35.36 -59.44
CA LEU A 14 10.33 34.84 -58.18
C LEU A 14 11.46 34.87 -57.16
N VAL A 15 11.52 35.92 -56.35
CA VAL A 15 12.36 35.95 -55.15
C VAL A 15 11.73 34.99 -54.16
N CYS A 16 12.22 33.75 -54.12
CA CYS A 16 11.94 32.84 -53.02
C CYS A 16 12.62 33.42 -51.77
N PHE A 17 11.85 34.06 -50.90
CA PHE A 17 12.23 34.18 -49.50
C PHE A 17 12.23 32.76 -48.94
N GLY A 18 13.42 32.15 -48.86
CA GLY A 18 13.62 30.98 -48.02
C GLY A 18 13.37 31.41 -46.58
N ALA A 19 12.18 31.10 -46.05
CA ALA A 19 12.00 31.11 -44.61
C ALA A 19 12.95 30.06 -44.06
N SER A 20 13.95 30.48 -43.29
CA SER A 20 14.74 29.57 -42.45
C SER A 20 13.77 28.92 -41.47
N SER A 21 13.28 27.72 -41.78
CA SER A 21 12.57 26.89 -40.81
C SER A 21 13.60 26.54 -39.73
N HIS A 22 13.58 27.27 -38.63
CA HIS A 22 14.36 26.88 -37.46
C HIS A 22 13.85 25.51 -37.02
N ALA A 23 14.76 24.57 -36.72
CA ALA A 23 14.37 23.29 -36.14
C ALA A 23 13.62 23.54 -34.84
N LEU A 24 12.60 22.73 -34.55
CA LEU A 24 11.88 22.82 -33.28
C LEU A 24 12.84 22.48 -32.14
N THR A 25 12.76 23.25 -31.05
CA THR A 25 13.44 22.90 -29.79
C THR A 25 12.71 21.77 -29.08
N ILE A 26 13.35 21.15 -28.10
CA ILE A 26 12.69 20.11 -27.29
C ILE A 26 11.52 20.74 -26.51
N GLY A 27 11.71 21.92 -25.91
CA GLY A 27 10.64 22.66 -25.23
C GLY A 27 9.40 22.93 -26.09
N GLN A 28 9.58 23.20 -27.38
CA GLN A 28 8.47 23.36 -28.32
C GLN A 28 7.75 22.04 -28.62
N ILE A 29 8.48 20.93 -28.70
CA ILE A 29 7.91 19.60 -28.93
C ILE A 29 7.12 19.16 -27.71
N GLN A 30 7.68 19.31 -26.50
CA GLN A 30 7.00 19.01 -25.24
C GLN A 30 5.73 19.85 -25.08
N GLY A 31 5.86 21.18 -25.21
CA GLY A 31 4.72 22.10 -25.10
C GLY A 31 4.24 22.31 -23.66
N GLU A 32 3.19 23.14 -23.50
CA GLU A 32 2.68 23.59 -22.20
C GLU A 32 1.46 22.80 -21.70
N HIS A 33 1.27 21.58 -22.23
CA HIS A 33 0.14 20.70 -21.99
C HIS A 33 0.63 19.27 -21.84
N HIS A 34 -0.19 18.39 -21.24
CA HIS A 34 0.08 16.94 -21.12
C HIS A 34 0.22 16.21 -22.46
N LEU A 35 -0.17 16.84 -23.58
CA LEU A 35 0.01 16.30 -24.93
C LEU A 35 0.68 17.34 -25.82
N SER A 36 1.66 16.89 -26.58
CA SER A 36 2.34 17.64 -27.61
C SER A 36 1.39 18.09 -28.72
N ALA A 37 1.48 19.37 -29.10
CA ALA A 37 0.83 19.90 -30.31
C ALA A 37 1.41 19.30 -31.61
N TYR A 38 2.53 18.58 -31.51
CA TYR A 38 3.22 17.96 -32.64
C TYR A 38 2.98 16.45 -32.73
N GLU A 39 2.12 15.86 -31.89
CA GLU A 39 1.79 14.43 -31.94
C GLU A 39 1.52 13.98 -33.39
N GLY A 40 2.25 12.94 -33.77
CA GLY A 40 2.20 12.30 -35.07
C GLY A 40 2.88 13.02 -36.22
N GLN A 41 3.46 14.21 -36.00
CA GLN A 41 4.23 14.93 -37.00
C GLN A 41 5.68 14.45 -37.01
N THR A 42 6.30 14.47 -38.20
CA THR A 42 7.75 14.24 -38.32
C THR A 42 8.48 15.56 -38.18
N VAL A 43 9.39 15.62 -37.22
CA VAL A 43 10.26 16.77 -36.96
C VAL A 43 11.71 16.38 -37.27
N GLY A 44 12.56 17.38 -37.54
CA GLY A 44 13.94 17.12 -37.96
C GLY A 44 14.91 18.16 -37.47
N GLY A 45 16.13 17.71 -37.19
CA GLY A 45 17.22 18.56 -36.71
C GLY A 45 17.05 19.03 -35.27
N VAL A 46 16.33 18.28 -34.44
CA VAL A 46 16.20 18.55 -33.00
C VAL A 46 17.56 18.34 -32.36
N ASP A 47 18.11 19.37 -31.73
CA ASP A 47 19.48 19.42 -31.22
C ASP A 47 19.53 19.24 -29.71
N GLY A 48 20.31 18.30 -29.20
CA GLY A 48 20.38 18.04 -27.76
C GLY A 48 21.66 17.34 -27.31
N ILE A 49 21.96 17.43 -26.01
CA ILE A 49 23.00 16.65 -25.34
C ILE A 49 22.39 15.38 -24.78
N VAL A 50 22.99 14.23 -25.07
CA VAL A 50 22.57 12.93 -24.54
C VAL A 50 22.87 12.86 -23.05
N THR A 51 21.85 12.69 -22.22
CA THR A 51 21.94 12.70 -20.75
C THR A 51 21.89 11.30 -20.14
N ALA A 52 21.19 10.36 -20.77
CA ALA A 52 21.08 8.97 -20.35
C ALA A 52 20.81 8.05 -21.54
N VAL A 53 21.09 6.75 -21.39
CA VAL A 53 20.94 5.76 -22.47
C VAL A 53 20.41 4.45 -21.87
N ASP A 54 19.39 3.84 -22.48
CA ASP A 54 18.87 2.52 -22.10
C ASP A 54 18.93 1.51 -23.26
N ALA A 55 18.31 0.36 -23.06
CA ALA A 55 18.24 -0.72 -24.04
C ALA A 55 17.44 -0.40 -25.31
N ARG A 56 16.63 0.67 -25.35
CA ARG A 56 15.72 0.97 -26.48
C ARG A 56 15.99 2.33 -27.15
N GLY A 57 16.71 3.22 -26.48
CA GLY A 57 16.86 4.61 -26.89
C GLY A 57 17.81 5.38 -25.97
N PHE A 58 17.59 6.68 -25.90
CA PHE A 58 18.38 7.59 -25.07
C PHE A 58 17.57 8.84 -24.73
N TRP A 59 17.88 9.47 -23.60
CA TRP A 59 17.38 10.79 -23.24
C TRP A 59 18.35 11.85 -23.77
N MET A 60 17.81 12.95 -24.25
CA MET A 60 18.58 14.15 -24.57
C MET A 60 17.87 15.40 -24.06
N GLN A 61 18.63 16.47 -23.85
CA GLN A 61 18.11 17.73 -23.34
C GLN A 61 18.71 18.91 -24.12
N ASP A 62 17.96 20.00 -24.25
CA ASP A 62 18.36 21.15 -25.06
C ASP A 62 19.71 21.69 -24.59
N VAL A 63 20.54 22.10 -25.55
CA VAL A 63 21.86 22.71 -25.26
C VAL A 63 21.68 24.08 -24.56
N LEU A 64 20.62 24.79 -24.94
CA LEU A 64 20.21 26.08 -24.39
C LEU A 64 18.73 25.97 -24.01
N PRO A 65 18.42 25.80 -22.71
CA PRO A 65 17.06 25.79 -22.20
C PRO A 65 16.25 27.01 -22.67
N ASP A 66 14.96 26.82 -22.94
CA ASP A 66 14.09 27.93 -23.36
C ASP A 66 13.67 28.86 -22.21
N GLY A 67 13.86 28.41 -20.96
CA GLY A 67 13.57 29.17 -19.74
C GLY A 67 12.09 29.22 -19.39
N ASN A 68 11.24 28.44 -20.03
CA ASN A 68 9.82 28.33 -19.74
C ASN A 68 9.58 27.20 -18.74
N ALA A 69 9.14 27.54 -17.53
CA ALA A 69 8.87 26.58 -16.47
C ALA A 69 7.68 25.64 -16.74
N LEU A 70 6.97 25.83 -17.85
CA LEU A 70 5.82 24.99 -18.24
C LEU A 70 6.17 23.96 -19.32
N THR A 71 7.40 23.98 -19.86
CA THR A 71 7.85 23.06 -20.90
C THR A 71 9.07 22.33 -20.39
N SER A 72 9.15 21.03 -20.68
CA SER A 72 10.39 20.30 -20.47
C SER A 72 11.37 20.58 -21.61
N ASP A 73 12.65 20.80 -21.29
CA ASP A 73 13.74 20.85 -22.28
C ASP A 73 14.34 19.46 -22.56
N GLY A 74 13.80 18.40 -21.96
CA GLY A 74 14.25 17.01 -22.08
C GLY A 74 13.26 16.15 -22.88
N ILE A 75 13.78 15.14 -23.58
CA ILE A 75 12.95 14.20 -24.35
C ILE A 75 13.63 12.83 -24.47
N TYR A 76 12.80 11.77 -24.53
CA TYR A 76 13.27 10.43 -24.87
C TYR A 76 13.27 10.22 -26.39
N VAL A 77 14.33 9.59 -26.90
CA VAL A 77 14.48 9.23 -28.32
C VAL A 77 14.45 7.72 -28.47
N PHE A 78 13.35 7.19 -28.98
CA PHE A 78 13.20 5.76 -29.24
C PHE A 78 13.87 5.36 -30.56
N THR A 79 14.79 4.39 -30.50
CA THR A 79 15.58 3.94 -31.67
C THR A 79 15.38 2.46 -32.03
N ASN A 80 14.59 1.72 -31.23
CA ASN A 80 14.38 0.28 -31.39
C ASN A 80 15.71 -0.51 -31.50
N SER A 81 16.68 -0.18 -30.63
CA SER A 81 18.02 -0.80 -30.55
C SER A 81 18.97 -0.57 -31.75
N ARG A 82 18.67 0.36 -32.66
CA ARG A 82 19.49 0.67 -33.84
C ARG A 82 20.72 1.53 -33.52
N GLY A 83 21.64 1.04 -32.70
CA GLY A 83 22.81 1.82 -32.28
C GLY A 83 22.42 3.07 -31.48
N ARG A 84 23.30 3.54 -30.60
CA ARG A 84 22.98 4.68 -29.72
C ARG A 84 24.20 5.59 -29.58
N PRO A 85 23.99 6.89 -29.40
CA PRO A 85 25.07 7.80 -29.01
C PRO A 85 25.56 7.47 -27.59
N SER A 86 26.68 8.07 -27.22
CA SER A 86 27.19 8.00 -25.83
C SER A 86 26.67 9.19 -25.03
N ILE A 87 26.56 9.01 -23.70
CA ILE A 87 26.28 10.11 -22.78
C ILE A 87 27.31 11.24 -23.01
N GLY A 88 26.84 12.49 -23.09
CA GLY A 88 27.65 13.66 -23.42
C GLY A 88 27.90 13.91 -24.91
N ASP A 89 27.44 13.03 -25.82
CA ASP A 89 27.38 13.37 -27.24
C ASP A 89 26.30 14.46 -27.48
N ARG A 90 26.60 15.43 -28.34
CA ARG A 90 25.60 16.34 -28.91
C ARG A 90 25.08 15.73 -30.19
N VAL A 91 23.77 15.60 -30.34
CA VAL A 91 23.14 14.94 -31.49
C VAL A 91 22.10 15.83 -32.15
N LEU A 92 21.96 15.70 -33.47
CA LEU A 92 20.77 16.14 -34.20
C LEU A 92 19.89 14.92 -34.45
N VAL A 93 18.61 15.01 -34.13
CA VAL A 93 17.63 13.93 -34.26
C VAL A 93 16.48 14.35 -35.19
N SER A 94 16.02 13.41 -36.00
CA SER A 94 14.81 13.50 -36.81
C SER A 94 13.95 12.27 -36.52
N GLY A 95 12.68 12.49 -36.20
CA GLY A 95 11.76 11.42 -35.79
C GLY A 95 10.31 11.87 -35.86
N ARG A 96 9.39 10.91 -35.68
CA ARG A 96 7.97 11.21 -35.44
C ARG A 96 7.81 11.54 -33.95
N VAL A 97 7.09 12.61 -33.62
CA VAL A 97 6.66 12.87 -32.24
C VAL A 97 5.55 11.88 -31.92
N ASP A 98 5.72 11.13 -30.84
CA ASP A 98 4.79 10.10 -30.37
C ASP A 98 4.40 10.37 -28.91
N GLU A 99 3.10 10.35 -28.61
CA GLU A 99 2.53 10.23 -27.27
C GLU A 99 2.52 8.76 -26.87
N TYR A 100 3.64 8.29 -26.34
CA TYR A 100 3.84 6.89 -26.01
C TYR A 100 3.24 6.58 -24.64
N ARG A 101 2.41 5.53 -24.54
CA ARG A 101 1.83 5.07 -23.26
C ARG A 101 2.66 3.93 -22.68
N PRO A 102 3.48 4.15 -21.62
CA PRO A 102 4.33 3.11 -21.05
C PRO A 102 3.51 1.90 -20.61
N GLY A 103 3.93 0.68 -20.97
CA GLY A 103 3.21 -0.55 -20.60
C GLY A 103 1.85 -0.77 -21.26
N GLY A 104 1.32 0.20 -22.02
CA GLY A 104 0.06 0.09 -22.76
C GLY A 104 -1.22 0.09 -21.91
N ALA A 105 -1.14 0.35 -20.61
CA ALA A 105 -2.31 0.44 -19.73
C ALA A 105 -3.02 1.79 -19.90
N ALA A 106 -4.34 1.79 -20.06
CA ALA A 106 -5.13 3.02 -20.22
C ALA A 106 -5.06 3.96 -19.01
N THR A 107 -4.71 3.44 -17.83
CA THR A 107 -4.57 4.16 -16.57
C THR A 107 -3.20 4.84 -16.39
N ASN A 108 -2.27 4.68 -17.35
CA ASN A 108 -1.01 5.42 -17.39
C ASN A 108 -1.18 6.69 -18.22
N LEU A 109 -0.56 7.81 -17.83
CA LEU A 109 -0.27 8.94 -18.73
C LEU A 109 0.62 8.49 -19.90
N THR A 110 0.56 9.25 -20.98
CA THR A 110 1.52 9.23 -22.07
C THR A 110 2.79 9.98 -21.69
N VAL A 111 3.86 9.72 -22.44
CA VAL A 111 5.10 10.48 -22.42
C VAL A 111 5.39 10.95 -23.84
N THR A 112 5.92 12.16 -23.98
CA THR A 112 6.30 12.68 -25.30
C THR A 112 7.66 12.11 -25.68
N GLU A 113 7.72 11.38 -26.80
CA GLU A 113 8.99 10.84 -27.33
C GLU A 113 9.21 11.15 -28.81
N LEU A 114 10.49 11.12 -29.22
CA LEU A 114 10.89 11.11 -30.63
C LEU A 114 11.14 9.69 -31.11
N ASN A 115 10.24 9.17 -31.92
CA ASN A 115 10.41 7.89 -32.58
C ASN A 115 11.33 8.01 -33.80
N ALA A 116 12.60 7.72 -33.57
CA ALA A 116 13.68 7.71 -34.56
C ALA A 116 13.89 6.31 -35.19
N SER A 117 13.00 5.35 -34.96
CA SER A 117 13.21 3.96 -35.37
C SER A 117 13.06 3.69 -36.89
N PHE A 118 12.38 4.58 -37.63
CA PHE A 118 12.04 4.37 -39.04
C PHE A 118 13.05 5.00 -40.04
N GLY A 119 13.88 5.96 -39.61
CA GLY A 119 14.83 6.66 -40.49
C GLY A 119 16.20 5.98 -40.59
N THR A 120 16.76 5.86 -41.80
CA THR A 120 18.10 5.27 -42.03
C THR A 120 19.27 6.17 -41.60
N ASN A 121 19.02 7.41 -41.21
CA ASN A 121 19.95 8.36 -40.59
C ASN A 121 19.18 9.27 -39.63
N ALA A 122 18.35 8.67 -38.78
CA ALA A 122 17.43 9.41 -37.90
C ALA A 122 18.16 10.27 -36.86
N TRP A 123 19.46 10.05 -36.63
CA TRP A 123 20.26 10.90 -35.76
C TRP A 123 21.73 10.96 -36.20
N ALA A 124 22.42 12.03 -35.83
CA ALA A 124 23.84 12.23 -36.12
C ALA A 124 24.57 12.98 -34.99
N VAL A 125 25.74 12.46 -34.58
CA VAL A 125 26.61 13.11 -33.58
C VAL A 125 27.29 14.34 -34.18
N GLN A 126 27.15 15.48 -33.52
CA GLN A 126 27.78 16.75 -33.86
C GLN A 126 29.10 16.98 -33.10
N SER A 127 29.12 16.62 -31.82
CA SER A 127 30.32 16.69 -30.97
C SER A 127 30.25 15.62 -29.88
N ARG A 128 31.40 15.29 -29.27
CA ARG A 128 31.54 14.24 -28.24
C ARG A 128 32.10 14.81 -26.95
N GLY A 129 31.76 14.19 -25.82
CA GLY A 129 32.33 14.51 -24.51
C GLY A 129 32.00 15.92 -24.02
N ASN A 130 30.83 16.44 -24.40
CA ASN A 130 30.34 17.72 -23.91
C ASN A 130 29.95 17.57 -22.43
N ALA A 131 29.97 18.69 -21.69
CA ALA A 131 29.39 18.72 -20.36
C ALA A 131 27.88 18.44 -20.43
N LEU A 132 27.36 17.71 -19.44
CA LEU A 132 25.92 17.47 -19.33
C LEU A 132 25.22 18.75 -18.87
N PRO A 133 23.96 18.99 -19.29
CA PRO A 133 23.11 20.00 -18.70
C PRO A 133 23.07 19.87 -17.17
N THR A 134 23.10 21.01 -16.48
CA THR A 134 22.96 21.05 -15.03
C THR A 134 21.64 20.40 -14.63
N ALA A 135 21.67 19.50 -13.64
CA ALA A 135 20.44 18.88 -13.16
C ALA A 135 19.55 19.93 -12.48
N ILE A 136 18.24 19.89 -12.75
CA ILE A 136 17.27 20.67 -11.99
C ILE A 136 17.17 20.06 -10.59
N GLN A 137 17.42 20.88 -9.57
CA GLN A 137 17.33 20.43 -8.18
C GLN A 137 15.88 20.51 -7.70
N ILE A 138 15.36 19.42 -7.13
CA ILE A 138 14.13 19.38 -6.34
C ILE A 138 14.49 19.47 -4.85
N GLY A 139 13.75 20.28 -4.09
CA GLY A 139 13.98 20.54 -2.67
C GLY A 139 14.90 21.76 -2.44
N ASN A 140 15.52 21.81 -1.27
CA ASN A 140 16.19 23.01 -0.74
C ASN A 140 17.15 23.66 -1.74
N GLY A 141 16.89 24.93 -2.10
CA GLY A 141 17.70 25.69 -3.06
C GLY A 141 17.33 25.48 -4.53
N GLY A 142 16.36 24.62 -4.82
CA GLY A 142 15.83 24.34 -6.14
C GLY A 142 14.32 24.55 -6.24
N LEU A 143 13.66 23.76 -7.09
CA LEU A 143 12.21 23.76 -7.25
C LEU A 143 11.53 22.95 -6.14
N LEU A 144 10.37 23.42 -5.68
CA LEU A 144 9.57 22.75 -4.66
C LEU A 144 8.33 22.14 -5.32
N ALA A 145 8.19 20.82 -5.24
CA ALA A 145 6.99 20.14 -5.74
C ALA A 145 5.77 20.55 -4.89
N PRO A 146 4.59 20.80 -5.49
CA PRO A 146 3.35 21.07 -4.75
C PRO A 146 3.02 19.98 -3.74
N THR A 147 2.59 20.38 -2.54
CA THR A 147 2.38 19.46 -1.40
C THR A 147 0.90 19.25 -1.04
N THR A 148 -0.01 19.90 -1.75
CA THR A 148 -1.45 19.93 -1.42
C THR A 148 -2.35 19.28 -2.47
N ALA A 149 -1.99 19.34 -3.76
CA ALA A 149 -2.81 18.81 -4.83
C ALA A 149 -1.98 18.01 -5.85
N ILE A 150 -2.49 16.85 -6.25
CA ILE A 150 -1.90 16.03 -7.31
C ILE A 150 -2.19 16.65 -8.67
N ALA A 151 -3.46 16.90 -8.98
CA ALA A 151 -3.95 17.35 -10.28
C ALA A 151 -5.27 18.12 -10.14
N PRO A 152 -5.70 18.90 -11.16
CA PRO A 152 -7.03 19.49 -11.19
C PRO A 152 -8.11 18.42 -11.44
N ALA A 153 -9.30 18.62 -10.88
CA ALA A 153 -10.44 17.72 -11.09
C ALA A 153 -11.14 18.01 -12.43
N VAL A 154 -10.64 17.41 -13.52
CA VAL A 154 -11.00 17.77 -14.90
C VAL A 154 -11.51 16.61 -15.76
N GLY A 155 -11.74 15.44 -15.15
CA GLY A 155 -11.87 14.20 -15.89
C GLY A 155 -10.49 13.82 -16.39
N ASN A 156 -10.24 13.83 -17.69
CA ASN A 156 -8.98 13.35 -18.23
C ASN A 156 -7.98 14.50 -18.47
N VAL A 157 -6.84 14.52 -17.78
CA VAL A 157 -5.85 15.62 -17.87
C VAL A 157 -5.24 15.77 -19.27
N GLU A 158 -5.01 14.66 -19.98
CA GLU A 158 -4.45 14.62 -21.34
C GLU A 158 -5.37 15.29 -22.36
N THR A 159 -6.70 15.13 -22.19
CA THR A 159 -7.71 15.65 -23.13
C THR A 159 -8.43 16.91 -22.65
N SER A 160 -8.13 17.39 -21.45
CA SER A 160 -8.77 18.57 -20.84
C SER A 160 -8.49 19.88 -21.58
N GLY A 161 -7.38 19.95 -22.32
CA GLY A 161 -6.88 21.18 -22.95
C GLY A 161 -6.36 22.23 -21.95
N LEU A 162 -6.24 21.88 -20.66
CA LEU A 162 -5.65 22.78 -19.68
C LEU A 162 -4.15 22.90 -19.87
N ARG A 163 -3.67 24.12 -19.69
CA ARG A 163 -2.24 24.43 -19.62
C ARG A 163 -1.69 23.96 -18.27
N LEU A 164 -0.47 23.45 -18.26
CA LEU A 164 0.21 23.01 -17.04
C LEU A 164 0.30 24.13 -16.00
N ALA A 165 0.07 23.78 -14.74
CA ALA A 165 0.23 24.66 -13.57
C ALA A 165 1.15 24.00 -12.52
N PRO A 166 2.47 23.90 -12.79
CA PRO A 166 3.44 23.18 -11.96
C PRO A 166 3.66 23.77 -10.57
N THR A 167 3.21 25.00 -10.31
CA THR A 167 3.22 25.60 -8.96
C THR A 167 2.00 25.21 -8.12
N LEU A 168 0.97 24.61 -8.72
CA LEU A 168 -0.28 24.23 -8.06
C LEU A 168 -0.44 22.71 -7.96
N TYR A 169 -0.05 21.97 -9.01
CA TYR A 169 -0.30 20.53 -9.12
C TYR A 169 1.00 19.76 -9.27
N ALA A 170 1.21 18.75 -8.43
CA ALA A 170 2.43 17.94 -8.47
C ALA A 170 2.55 17.13 -9.76
N MET A 171 1.44 16.69 -10.35
CA MET A 171 1.43 16.04 -11.65
C MET A 171 2.01 16.97 -12.72
N ASP A 172 1.52 18.21 -12.81
CA ASP A 172 2.02 19.20 -13.78
C ASP A 172 3.47 19.61 -13.50
N PHE A 173 3.89 19.58 -12.22
CA PHE A 173 5.27 19.83 -11.82
C PHE A 173 6.24 18.79 -12.36
N TYR A 174 5.88 17.51 -12.28
CA TYR A 174 6.74 16.45 -12.80
C TYR A 174 6.65 16.34 -14.33
N GLU A 175 5.48 16.60 -14.90
CA GLU A 175 5.26 16.69 -16.36
C GLU A 175 6.17 17.76 -16.98
N SER A 176 6.24 18.95 -16.37
CA SER A 176 7.12 20.02 -16.86
C SER A 176 8.62 19.72 -16.73
N LEU A 177 8.98 18.57 -16.15
CA LEU A 177 10.36 18.09 -16.02
C LEU A 177 10.61 16.81 -16.84
N GLU A 178 9.62 16.32 -17.61
CA GLU A 178 9.70 15.03 -18.31
C GLU A 178 10.99 14.88 -19.13
N GLY A 179 11.75 13.81 -18.90
CA GLY A 179 12.99 13.53 -19.64
C GLY A 179 14.18 14.43 -19.27
N MET A 180 13.99 15.46 -18.44
CA MET A 180 15.08 16.32 -17.98
C MET A 180 15.95 15.62 -16.95
N ARG A 181 17.22 16.05 -16.87
CA ARG A 181 18.11 15.65 -15.79
C ARG A 181 17.68 16.36 -14.51
N VAL A 182 17.33 15.58 -13.47
CA VAL A 182 16.83 16.05 -12.19
C VAL A 182 17.69 15.50 -11.05
N SER A 183 17.87 16.28 -9.98
CA SER A 183 18.59 15.88 -8.78
C SER A 183 17.85 16.25 -7.50
N MET A 184 18.13 15.53 -6.42
CA MET A 184 17.75 15.92 -5.06
C MET A 184 19.00 15.98 -4.19
N GLY A 185 19.20 17.10 -3.49
CA GLY A 185 20.34 17.26 -2.59
C GLY A 185 20.29 16.28 -1.41
N SER A 186 19.10 16.09 -0.83
CA SER A 186 18.80 15.10 0.19
C SER A 186 17.35 14.65 0.03
N ALA A 187 17.12 13.33 0.03
CA ALA A 187 15.79 12.74 -0.09
C ALA A 187 15.52 11.81 1.09
N ALA A 188 14.37 11.99 1.76
CA ALA A 188 13.88 11.10 2.79
C ALA A 188 13.21 9.88 2.16
N VAL A 189 13.56 8.67 2.61
CA VAL A 189 12.89 7.43 2.23
C VAL A 189 11.59 7.31 3.03
N VAL A 190 10.46 7.32 2.32
CA VAL A 190 9.11 7.27 2.93
C VAL A 190 8.40 5.94 2.69
N GLY A 191 9.01 5.03 1.94
CA GLY A 191 8.60 3.64 1.83
C GLY A 191 9.80 2.71 1.60
N PRO A 192 9.78 1.48 2.15
CA PRO A 192 10.85 0.52 1.92
C PRO A 192 10.82 -0.02 0.49
N ASN A 193 11.96 -0.45 -0.04
CA ASN A 193 12.00 -1.12 -1.33
C ASN A 193 11.88 -2.64 -1.19
N VAL A 194 10.64 -3.11 -1.26
CA VAL A 194 10.30 -4.54 -1.08
C VAL A 194 10.25 -5.28 -2.41
N LYS A 195 9.89 -4.57 -3.50
CA LYS A 195 9.67 -5.16 -4.83
C LYS A 195 10.14 -4.22 -5.93
N TYR A 196 10.60 -4.81 -7.04
CA TYR A 196 10.99 -4.11 -8.28
C TYR A 196 12.09 -3.05 -8.16
N GLY A 197 12.83 -3.00 -7.04
CA GLY A 197 13.91 -2.04 -6.86
C GLY A 197 13.46 -0.58 -6.69
N GLU A 198 12.17 -0.29 -6.64
CA GLU A 198 11.67 1.09 -6.56
C GLU A 198 11.77 1.64 -5.12
N ILE A 199 12.14 2.92 -4.98
CA ILE A 199 12.19 3.61 -3.68
C ILE A 199 11.30 4.84 -3.73
N ALA A 200 10.29 4.92 -2.86
CA ALA A 200 9.51 6.13 -2.70
C ALA A 200 10.24 7.14 -1.80
N VAL A 201 10.41 8.37 -2.30
CA VAL A 201 11.12 9.44 -1.60
C VAL A 201 10.38 10.76 -1.61
N ILE A 202 10.71 11.63 -0.65
CA ILE A 202 10.34 13.05 -0.61
C ILE A 202 11.61 13.87 -0.40
N ALA A 203 11.74 15.03 -1.03
CA ALA A 203 12.85 15.94 -0.72
C ALA A 203 12.86 16.27 0.79
N GLN A 204 14.01 16.14 1.45
CA GLN A 204 14.09 16.14 2.92
C GLN A 204 13.44 17.37 3.58
N ASP A 205 13.55 18.55 2.95
CA ASP A 205 12.98 19.81 3.40
C ASP A 205 11.47 19.96 3.14
N GLN A 206 10.90 19.09 2.32
CA GLN A 206 9.46 19.01 2.04
C GLN A 206 8.74 17.91 2.83
N LEU A 207 9.46 17.05 3.56
CA LEU A 207 8.85 15.96 4.34
C LEU A 207 7.83 16.48 5.36
N GLY A 208 8.17 17.59 6.05
CA GLY A 208 7.32 18.23 7.07
C GLY A 208 6.20 19.12 6.52
N ALA A 209 6.03 19.21 5.19
CA ALA A 209 4.89 19.89 4.58
C ALA A 209 3.61 19.04 4.58
N THR A 210 3.74 17.77 4.97
CA THR A 210 2.68 16.76 5.08
C THR A 210 2.61 16.20 6.51
N LEU A 211 1.71 15.24 6.74
CA LEU A 211 1.64 14.46 7.97
C LEU A 211 2.81 13.48 8.05
N THR A 212 3.96 13.94 8.55
CA THR A 212 5.10 13.06 8.84
C THR A 212 4.87 12.29 10.13
N ASN A 213 5.07 10.98 10.11
CA ASN A 213 5.06 10.18 11.32
C ASN A 213 6.41 10.22 12.06
N ALA A 214 6.42 9.84 13.34
CA ALA A 214 7.63 9.89 14.16
C ALA A 214 8.77 8.99 13.64
N ARG A 215 8.46 8.09 12.70
CA ARG A 215 9.35 7.07 12.14
C ARG A 215 9.92 7.46 10.77
N GLY A 216 9.54 8.65 10.26
CA GLY A 216 10.08 9.25 9.03
C GLY A 216 9.26 8.97 7.77
N GLY A 217 8.11 8.30 7.89
CA GLY A 217 7.17 8.07 6.80
C GLY A 217 6.19 9.22 6.58
N ALA A 218 5.41 9.13 5.50
CA ALA A 218 4.45 10.13 5.08
C ALA A 218 3.02 9.57 5.16
N THR A 219 2.31 9.91 6.23
CA THR A 219 0.96 9.43 6.52
C THR A 219 -0.07 10.20 5.71
N VAL A 220 -1.04 9.48 5.14
CA VAL A 220 -2.11 10.08 4.35
C VAL A 220 -3.16 10.75 5.23
N ALA A 221 -3.78 11.80 4.69
CA ALA A 221 -5.01 12.40 5.22
C ALA A 221 -6.12 12.29 4.17
N ARG A 222 -7.35 12.62 4.57
CA ARG A 222 -8.52 12.56 3.66
C ARG A 222 -8.31 13.33 2.35
N ASP A 223 -7.62 14.46 2.41
CA ASP A 223 -7.38 15.38 1.32
C ASP A 223 -5.90 15.50 0.93
N ASN A 224 -5.01 14.68 1.50
CA ASN A 224 -3.59 14.71 1.19
C ASN A 224 -2.99 13.30 1.05
N PHE A 225 -2.56 12.96 -0.16
CA PHE A 225 -1.90 11.70 -0.52
C PHE A 225 -0.43 11.92 -0.92
N ASN A 226 0.24 12.86 -0.23
CA ASN A 226 1.66 13.20 -0.38
C ASN A 226 2.05 13.43 -1.86
N PRO A 227 1.46 14.43 -2.53
CA PRO A 227 1.65 14.68 -3.96
C PRO A 227 3.12 14.95 -4.34
N GLN A 228 3.93 15.46 -3.41
CA GLN A 228 5.35 15.77 -3.60
C GLN A 228 6.28 14.56 -3.58
N ARG A 229 5.75 13.35 -3.39
CA ARG A 229 6.54 12.12 -3.42
C ARG A 229 6.90 11.73 -4.86
N LEU A 230 8.10 11.20 -5.01
CA LEU A 230 8.66 10.71 -6.28
C LEU A 230 9.18 9.28 -6.09
N ILE A 231 9.07 8.46 -7.13
CA ILE A 231 9.63 7.11 -7.13
C ILE A 231 11.03 7.13 -7.76
N LEU A 232 12.03 6.56 -7.09
CA LEU A 232 13.34 6.29 -7.69
C LEU A 232 13.33 4.90 -8.31
N ASP A 233 13.85 4.77 -9.52
CA ASP A 233 13.78 3.53 -10.31
C ASP A 233 15.19 3.02 -10.66
N ASP A 234 15.33 1.69 -10.71
CA ASP A 234 16.60 0.99 -10.94
C ASP A 234 16.88 0.69 -12.42
N ALA A 235 16.03 1.17 -13.34
CA ALA A 235 16.12 0.93 -14.79
C ALA A 235 17.47 1.30 -15.42
N LEU A 236 18.19 2.29 -14.87
CA LEU A 236 19.47 2.78 -15.38
C LEU A 236 20.64 2.56 -14.42
N SER A 237 20.39 2.62 -13.11
CA SER A 237 21.38 2.39 -12.06
C SER A 237 20.69 1.73 -10.88
N MET A 238 21.36 0.76 -10.26
CA MET A 238 20.81 0.03 -9.12
C MET A 238 20.42 0.96 -7.96
N THR A 239 19.28 0.67 -7.36
CA THR A 239 18.84 1.25 -6.10
C THR A 239 19.36 0.44 -4.90
N PRO A 240 19.66 1.11 -3.76
CA PRO A 240 20.06 0.44 -2.53
C PRO A 240 18.86 -0.16 -1.79
N ILE A 241 19.08 -1.17 -0.94
CA ILE A 241 18.07 -1.62 0.03
C ILE A 241 17.94 -0.60 1.16
N VAL A 242 16.73 -0.11 1.41
CA VAL A 242 16.40 0.97 2.34
C VAL A 242 15.13 0.70 3.13
N ASN A 243 15.08 1.25 4.35
CA ASN A 243 13.88 1.28 5.17
C ASN A 243 13.34 2.72 5.24
N VAL A 244 12.12 2.88 5.71
CA VAL A 244 11.58 4.21 6.06
C VAL A 244 12.52 4.91 7.04
N GLY A 245 12.67 6.22 6.87
CA GLY A 245 13.53 7.07 7.72
C GLY A 245 15.02 7.03 7.33
N ASP A 246 15.44 6.17 6.41
CA ASP A 246 16.73 6.35 5.74
C ASP A 246 16.74 7.65 4.91
N ALA A 247 17.92 8.24 4.71
CA ALA A 247 18.11 9.38 3.84
C ALA A 247 19.06 9.05 2.68
N LEU A 248 18.75 9.58 1.50
CA LEU A 248 19.54 9.43 0.29
C LEU A 248 20.18 10.76 -0.10
N ALA A 249 21.46 10.70 -0.45
CA ALA A 249 22.21 11.78 -1.10
C ALA A 249 22.68 11.32 -2.49
N ASN A 250 23.14 12.26 -3.32
CA ASN A 250 23.55 12.00 -4.70
C ASN A 250 22.43 11.35 -5.53
N VAL A 251 21.20 11.80 -5.32
CA VAL A 251 20.05 11.33 -6.08
C VAL A 251 20.01 12.14 -7.36
N THR A 252 20.51 11.59 -8.47
CA THR A 252 20.48 12.22 -9.79
C THR A 252 19.99 11.24 -10.85
N GLY A 253 19.06 11.67 -11.69
CA GLY A 253 18.51 10.84 -12.76
C GLY A 253 17.87 11.64 -13.87
N VAL A 254 17.16 10.94 -14.75
CA VAL A 254 16.27 11.55 -15.75
C VAL A 254 14.82 11.30 -15.35
N MET A 255 14.00 12.36 -15.38
CA MET A 255 12.58 12.26 -15.05
C MET A 255 11.88 11.41 -16.12
N HIS A 256 10.98 10.54 -15.69
CA HIS A 256 10.17 9.71 -16.55
C HIS A 256 8.83 9.44 -15.87
N TYR A 257 7.94 8.77 -16.57
CA TYR A 257 6.66 8.32 -16.08
C TYR A 257 6.47 6.88 -16.55
N SER A 258 6.03 6.00 -15.65
CA SER A 258 5.59 4.64 -15.99
C SER A 258 4.83 4.02 -14.83
N PHE A 259 3.98 3.03 -15.12
CA PHE A 259 3.21 2.30 -14.10
C PHE A 259 2.52 3.25 -13.12
N SER A 260 1.81 4.22 -13.69
CA SER A 260 0.98 5.18 -12.99
C SER A 260 1.70 6.11 -12.00
N ASN A 261 3.02 6.27 -12.10
CA ASN A 261 3.82 7.11 -11.23
C ASN A 261 4.90 7.87 -12.02
N TYR A 262 5.21 9.08 -11.57
CA TYR A 262 6.44 9.76 -11.96
C TYR A 262 7.63 9.11 -11.28
N LYS A 263 8.68 8.94 -12.07
CA LYS A 263 9.89 8.22 -11.67
C LYS A 263 11.14 9.01 -12.02
N LEU A 264 12.15 8.89 -11.16
CA LEU A 264 13.50 9.32 -11.47
C LEU A 264 14.36 8.09 -11.78
N ASN A 265 14.66 7.88 -13.05
CA ASN A 265 15.56 6.81 -13.47
C ASN A 265 16.99 7.21 -13.09
N LEU A 266 17.55 6.58 -12.07
CA LEU A 266 18.81 6.97 -11.49
C LEU A 266 19.96 6.78 -12.49
N THR A 267 20.76 7.83 -12.69
CA THR A 267 21.96 7.78 -13.55
C THR A 267 23.23 7.42 -12.80
N GLU A 268 23.16 7.42 -11.46
CA GLU A 268 24.22 7.04 -10.55
C GLU A 268 23.62 6.45 -9.26
N ALA A 269 24.39 5.63 -8.56
CA ALA A 269 23.94 5.01 -7.32
C ALA A 269 23.90 6.06 -6.19
N PRO A 270 22.77 6.21 -5.47
CA PRO A 270 22.68 7.15 -4.37
C PRO A 270 23.46 6.64 -3.16
N THR A 271 23.86 7.56 -2.28
CA THR A 271 24.50 7.24 -1.00
C THR A 271 23.46 7.21 0.10
N VAL A 272 23.44 6.12 0.88
CA VAL A 272 22.47 5.93 1.98
C VAL A 272 23.06 6.39 3.31
N THR A 273 22.32 7.23 4.03
CA THR A 273 22.49 7.47 5.46
C THR A 273 21.40 6.71 6.20
N ARG A 274 21.79 5.78 7.09
CA ARG A 274 20.83 4.94 7.81
C ARG A 274 20.11 5.72 8.91
N GLY A 275 18.79 5.63 8.92
CA GLY A 275 17.95 6.12 10.02
C GLY A 275 18.04 5.23 11.27
N ASN A 276 18.54 4.00 11.12
CA ASN A 276 18.62 2.97 12.16
C ASN A 276 17.27 2.69 12.84
N LEU A 277 16.19 2.75 12.05
CA LEU A 277 14.86 2.38 12.50
C LEU A 277 14.86 0.92 12.96
N LEU A 278 14.24 0.66 14.11
CA LEU A 278 14.09 -0.68 14.67
C LEU A 278 12.60 -1.07 14.68
N PRO A 279 12.27 -2.35 14.41
CA PRO A 279 10.94 -2.87 14.65
C PRO A 279 10.50 -2.58 16.08
N GLU A 280 9.27 -2.14 16.24
CA GLU A 280 8.68 -1.96 17.56
C GLU A 280 8.57 -3.29 18.31
N VAL A 281 8.66 -3.20 19.64
CA VAL A 281 8.42 -4.31 20.55
C VAL A 281 7.54 -3.78 21.67
N VAL A 282 6.41 -4.45 21.90
CA VAL A 282 5.47 -4.02 22.91
C VAL A 282 6.08 -4.16 24.30
N ALA A 283 5.73 -3.22 25.19
CA ALA A 283 6.14 -3.30 26.57
C ALA A 283 5.57 -4.58 27.24
N PRO A 284 6.29 -5.18 28.21
CA PRO A 284 5.77 -6.31 28.97
C PRO A 284 4.39 -6.02 29.57
N MET A 285 3.42 -6.89 29.26
CA MET A 285 2.05 -6.70 29.71
C MET A 285 1.90 -6.94 31.21
N ALA A 286 1.13 -6.08 31.89
CA ALA A 286 0.79 -6.28 33.29
C ALA A 286 -0.03 -7.58 33.49
N PRO A 287 0.14 -8.33 34.60
CA PRO A 287 -0.52 -9.62 34.81
C PRO A 287 -2.06 -9.59 34.81
N ASN A 288 -2.67 -8.43 35.05
CA ASN A 288 -4.12 -8.23 35.11
C ASN A 288 -4.69 -7.68 33.79
N ARG A 289 -4.01 -7.88 32.66
CA ARG A 289 -4.48 -7.43 31.35
C ARG A 289 -4.68 -8.61 30.40
N LEU A 290 -5.71 -8.49 29.58
CA LEU A 290 -5.97 -9.32 28.41
C LEU A 290 -5.38 -8.61 27.19
N ALA A 291 -4.62 -9.31 26.36
CA ALA A 291 -4.13 -8.86 25.06
C ALA A 291 -4.86 -9.59 23.92
N ILE A 292 -5.36 -8.81 22.98
CA ILE A 292 -6.03 -9.24 21.76
C ILE A 292 -5.30 -8.58 20.59
N ALA A 293 -4.80 -9.36 19.64
CA ALA A 293 -4.13 -8.85 18.45
C ALA A 293 -4.92 -9.11 17.16
N SER A 294 -4.76 -8.24 16.17
CA SER A 294 -5.08 -8.52 14.77
C SER A 294 -3.80 -8.61 13.97
N TYR A 295 -3.65 -9.62 13.12
CA TYR A 295 -2.43 -9.78 12.35
C TYR A 295 -2.69 -10.46 10.99
N ASN A 296 -2.57 -9.69 9.92
CA ASN A 296 -2.46 -10.20 8.57
C ASN A 296 -1.08 -10.86 8.41
N VAL A 297 -1.04 -12.15 8.06
CA VAL A 297 0.23 -12.93 7.94
C VAL A 297 0.67 -13.16 6.48
N GLU A 298 0.11 -12.40 5.54
CA GLU A 298 0.50 -12.33 4.12
C GLU A 298 0.67 -13.72 3.47
N ASN A 299 -0.45 -14.31 3.02
CA ASN A 299 -0.54 -15.59 2.33
C ASN A 299 0.19 -16.76 3.02
N LEU A 300 0.09 -16.89 4.36
CA LEU A 300 0.76 -17.97 5.08
C LEU A 300 0.18 -19.33 4.69
N ALA A 301 0.96 -20.14 3.96
CA ALA A 301 0.54 -21.44 3.44
C ALA A 301 1.27 -22.62 4.10
N GLY A 302 0.61 -23.78 4.12
CA GLY A 302 1.15 -25.00 4.71
C GLY A 302 2.38 -25.56 3.98
N ASN A 303 2.65 -25.12 2.76
CA ASN A 303 3.85 -25.45 1.99
C ASN A 303 4.95 -24.38 2.07
N ALA A 304 4.78 -23.32 2.85
CA ALA A 304 5.80 -22.30 3.06
C ALA A 304 7.04 -22.88 3.78
N ALA A 305 8.19 -22.24 3.56
CA ALA A 305 9.44 -22.59 4.23
C ALA A 305 9.30 -22.46 5.75
N GLN A 306 10.00 -23.30 6.53
CA GLN A 306 9.91 -23.27 7.99
C GLN A 306 10.29 -21.90 8.57
N SER A 307 11.26 -21.22 7.98
CA SER A 307 11.66 -19.86 8.38
C SER A 307 10.51 -18.85 8.33
N ARG A 308 9.49 -19.05 7.48
CA ARG A 308 8.30 -18.20 7.45
C ARG A 308 7.50 -18.33 8.75
N PHE A 309 7.27 -19.56 9.20
CA PHE A 309 6.58 -19.83 10.46
C PHE A 309 7.40 -19.35 11.64
N ASP A 310 8.72 -19.57 11.64
CA ASP A 310 9.61 -19.14 12.71
C ASP A 310 9.64 -17.60 12.83
N ASN A 311 9.63 -16.88 11.71
CA ASN A 311 9.60 -15.42 11.70
C ASN A 311 8.29 -14.86 12.26
N ILE A 312 7.14 -15.37 11.81
CA ILE A 312 5.82 -14.96 12.33
C ILE A 312 5.70 -15.31 13.81
N ALA A 313 6.13 -16.51 14.21
CA ALA A 313 6.19 -16.91 15.60
C ALA A 313 7.09 -15.99 16.44
N GLY A 314 8.23 -15.59 15.90
CA GLY A 314 9.13 -14.61 16.50
C GLY A 314 8.46 -13.27 16.77
N GLN A 315 7.65 -12.76 15.84
CA GLN A 315 6.87 -11.54 16.07
C GLN A 315 5.75 -11.75 17.10
N ILE A 316 5.00 -12.86 17.04
CA ILE A 316 3.96 -13.17 18.03
C ILE A 316 4.55 -13.21 19.45
N VAL A 317 5.71 -13.86 19.62
CA VAL A 317 6.32 -14.05 20.94
C VAL A 317 7.13 -12.84 21.38
N GLY A 318 8.07 -12.40 20.55
CA GLY A 318 9.07 -11.39 20.90
C GLY A 318 8.61 -9.96 20.67
N THR A 319 7.79 -9.70 19.65
CA THR A 319 7.29 -8.35 19.31
C THR A 319 5.97 -8.05 20.01
N LEU A 320 5.00 -8.97 19.96
CA LEU A 320 3.65 -8.77 20.50
C LEU A 320 3.47 -9.28 21.94
N GLY A 321 4.51 -9.87 22.54
CA GLY A 321 4.48 -10.34 23.92
C GLY A 321 3.54 -11.53 24.16
N SER A 322 3.26 -12.33 23.13
CA SER A 322 2.29 -13.45 23.13
C SER A 322 0.89 -13.03 23.61
N PRO A 323 0.07 -12.38 22.76
CA PRO A 323 -1.31 -12.02 23.10
C PRO A 323 -2.18 -13.25 23.45
N GLN A 324 -3.15 -13.16 24.35
CA GLN A 324 -4.00 -14.33 24.67
C GLN A 324 -4.95 -14.71 23.54
N LEU A 325 -5.33 -13.74 22.72
CA LEU A 325 -6.16 -13.92 21.52
C LEU A 325 -5.49 -13.23 20.34
N ILE A 326 -5.47 -13.90 19.19
CA ILE A 326 -4.93 -13.36 17.94
C ILE A 326 -5.93 -13.67 16.83
N ALA A 327 -6.43 -12.65 16.16
CA ALA A 327 -7.18 -12.77 14.92
C ALA A 327 -6.20 -12.71 13.74
N LEU A 328 -6.13 -13.80 12.99
CA LEU A 328 -5.29 -13.91 11.81
C LEU A 328 -6.12 -13.67 10.55
N GLN A 329 -5.58 -12.87 9.63
CA GLN A 329 -6.01 -12.78 8.24
C GLN A 329 -4.97 -13.46 7.35
N GLU A 330 -5.27 -13.68 6.06
CA GLU A 330 -4.28 -14.19 5.10
C GLU A 330 -3.76 -15.62 5.42
N VAL A 331 -4.56 -16.43 6.13
CA VAL A 331 -4.25 -17.86 6.33
C VAL A 331 -4.61 -18.63 5.07
N GLN A 332 -3.63 -19.36 4.52
CA GLN A 332 -3.72 -20.09 3.26
C GLN A 332 -3.81 -21.61 3.50
N ASP A 333 -4.26 -22.33 2.46
CA ASP A 333 -4.46 -23.77 2.41
C ASP A 333 -3.14 -24.50 2.71
N ASN A 334 -3.26 -25.79 2.99
CA ASN A 334 -2.10 -26.64 3.24
C ASN A 334 -1.12 -26.69 2.05
N ASN A 335 -1.58 -26.38 0.83
CA ASN A 335 -0.86 -26.55 -0.42
C ASN A 335 -0.54 -25.24 -1.18
N GLY A 336 -0.68 -24.07 -0.56
CA GLY A 336 -0.42 -22.81 -1.27
C GLY A 336 -1.51 -22.49 -2.29
N ALA A 337 -1.19 -21.61 -3.23
CA ALA A 337 -2.01 -21.28 -4.40
C ALA A 337 -2.21 -22.43 -5.42
N THR A 338 -1.88 -23.67 -5.05
CA THR A 338 -2.02 -24.81 -5.96
C THR A 338 -3.50 -25.17 -6.13
N ASP A 339 -4.09 -24.82 -7.27
CA ASP A 339 -5.51 -25.08 -7.58
C ASP A 339 -5.79 -26.58 -7.85
N ASN A 340 -5.88 -27.38 -6.80
CA ASN A 340 -6.17 -28.82 -6.85
C ASN A 340 -7.38 -29.24 -5.99
N GLY A 341 -8.13 -28.26 -5.46
CA GLY A 341 -9.32 -28.48 -4.63
C GLY A 341 -9.07 -28.62 -3.12
N THR A 342 -7.83 -28.50 -2.66
CA THR A 342 -7.51 -28.43 -1.23
C THR A 342 -7.99 -27.11 -0.64
N THR A 343 -8.80 -27.16 0.41
CA THR A 343 -9.25 -25.97 1.17
C THR A 343 -8.90 -26.03 2.64
N ALA A 344 -8.33 -27.16 3.10
CA ALA A 344 -7.94 -27.35 4.49
C ALA A 344 -6.72 -26.49 4.85
N SER A 345 -6.71 -25.99 6.09
CA SER A 345 -5.65 -25.13 6.66
C SER A 345 -5.08 -25.65 7.98
N ASP A 346 -5.45 -26.87 8.39
CA ASP A 346 -5.00 -27.51 9.63
C ASP A 346 -3.47 -27.63 9.70
N GLN A 347 -2.80 -28.05 8.62
CA GLN A 347 -1.35 -28.15 8.60
C GLN A 347 -0.68 -26.77 8.69
N THR A 348 -1.26 -25.75 8.04
CA THR A 348 -0.79 -24.37 8.15
C THR A 348 -0.83 -23.90 9.61
N LEU A 349 -1.97 -24.06 10.29
CA LEU A 349 -2.17 -23.60 11.66
C LEU A 349 -1.40 -24.44 12.69
N ASP A 350 -1.29 -25.77 12.49
CA ASP A 350 -0.48 -26.65 13.32
C ASP A 350 1.00 -26.25 13.29
N ARG A 351 1.53 -25.97 12.09
CA ARG A 351 2.92 -25.51 11.93
C ARG A 351 3.16 -24.16 12.61
N LEU A 352 2.23 -23.22 12.48
CA LEU A 352 2.34 -21.91 13.14
C LEU A 352 2.29 -22.03 14.66
N THR A 353 1.29 -22.72 15.21
CA THR A 353 1.19 -22.90 16.68
C THR A 353 2.36 -23.69 17.25
N GLN A 354 2.91 -24.64 16.48
CA GLN A 354 4.13 -25.34 16.85
C GLN A 354 5.34 -24.40 16.89
N ALA A 355 5.56 -23.58 15.85
CA ALA A 355 6.64 -22.62 15.82
C ALA A 355 6.54 -21.60 16.97
N VAL A 356 5.33 -21.17 17.33
CA VAL A 356 5.09 -20.29 18.49
C VAL A 356 5.46 -20.98 19.81
N ARG A 357 5.10 -22.25 20.00
CA ARG A 357 5.53 -23.02 21.17
C ARG A 357 7.05 -23.17 21.22
N ASP A 358 7.68 -23.48 20.10
CA ASP A 358 9.13 -23.67 20.00
C ASP A 358 9.91 -22.38 20.25
N ALA A 359 9.33 -21.22 19.90
CA ALA A 359 9.84 -19.90 20.24
C ALA A 359 9.64 -19.51 21.72
N GLY A 360 9.00 -20.37 22.54
CA GLY A 360 8.73 -20.11 23.95
C GLY A 360 7.43 -19.35 24.22
N GLY A 361 6.56 -19.24 23.22
CA GLY A 361 5.24 -18.63 23.33
C GLY A 361 4.20 -19.51 24.04
N ARG A 362 2.95 -19.06 23.99
CA ARG A 362 1.81 -19.77 24.59
C ARG A 362 1.45 -21.03 23.79
N ASP A 363 0.81 -21.96 24.46
CA ASP A 363 0.19 -23.11 23.81
C ASP A 363 -1.19 -22.73 23.25
N TYR A 364 -1.21 -22.31 21.99
CA TYR A 364 -2.43 -21.88 21.32
C TYR A 364 -3.26 -23.06 20.81
N GLY A 365 -4.58 -22.95 20.93
CA GLY A 365 -5.56 -23.62 20.06
C GLY A 365 -5.97 -22.67 18.94
N TYR A 366 -6.73 -23.16 17.96
CA TYR A 366 -7.23 -22.32 16.88
C TYR A 366 -8.69 -22.57 16.53
N VAL A 367 -9.33 -21.54 15.95
CA VAL A 367 -10.69 -21.58 15.41
C VAL A 367 -10.65 -21.15 13.95
N VAL A 368 -11.19 -21.98 13.07
CA VAL A 368 -11.18 -21.74 11.62
C VAL A 368 -12.39 -22.41 10.96
N ILE A 369 -12.83 -21.88 9.82
CA ILE A 369 -13.81 -22.52 8.94
C ILE A 369 -13.24 -22.57 7.54
N ASP A 370 -12.90 -23.78 7.10
CA ASP A 370 -12.38 -24.01 5.75
C ASP A 370 -13.41 -23.57 4.70
N PRO A 371 -13.00 -22.79 3.68
CA PRO A 371 -13.87 -22.38 2.60
C PRO A 371 -14.41 -23.55 1.76
N ARG A 372 -15.44 -23.26 0.96
CA ARG A 372 -15.70 -24.06 -0.23
C ARG A 372 -14.70 -23.66 -1.32
N ASN A 373 -14.19 -24.65 -2.04
CA ASN A 373 -13.19 -24.42 -3.08
C ASN A 373 -13.70 -23.39 -4.09
N LYS A 374 -12.92 -22.32 -4.32
CA LYS A 374 -13.22 -21.19 -5.23
C LYS A 374 -14.45 -20.35 -4.87
N ALA A 375 -14.98 -20.48 -3.66
CA ALA A 375 -16.11 -19.67 -3.21
C ALA A 375 -15.67 -18.46 -2.37
N ASP A 376 -14.42 -18.43 -1.92
CA ASP A 376 -13.83 -17.35 -1.15
C ASP A 376 -12.66 -16.76 -1.95
N GLY A 377 -12.45 -15.46 -1.79
CA GLY A 377 -11.43 -14.69 -2.52
C GLY A 377 -10.02 -14.80 -1.98
N GLY A 378 -9.14 -13.99 -2.59
CA GLY A 378 -7.73 -13.89 -2.22
C GLY A 378 -6.81 -14.17 -3.42
N GLN A 379 -5.65 -14.77 -3.13
CA GLN A 379 -4.70 -15.18 -4.15
C GLN A 379 -5.32 -16.23 -5.11
N PRO A 380 -5.24 -16.02 -6.44
CA PRO A 380 -5.76 -16.98 -7.41
C PRO A 380 -5.25 -18.41 -7.17
N GLY A 381 -6.18 -19.37 -7.12
CA GLY A 381 -5.90 -20.79 -6.88
C GLY A 381 -5.85 -21.21 -5.40
N GLY A 382 -5.77 -20.25 -4.48
CA GLY A 382 -5.91 -20.48 -3.04
C GLY A 382 -7.28 -20.09 -2.49
N ASN A 383 -7.56 -20.50 -1.25
CA ASN A 383 -8.82 -20.20 -0.56
C ASN A 383 -8.56 -19.46 0.76
N ILE A 384 -8.14 -18.20 0.70
CA ILE A 384 -7.71 -17.43 1.88
C ILE A 384 -8.84 -17.33 2.91
N ARG A 385 -8.50 -17.41 4.19
CA ARG A 385 -9.48 -17.32 5.28
C ARG A 385 -8.99 -16.55 6.49
N ASN A 386 -9.94 -16.24 7.36
CA ASN A 386 -9.73 -15.70 8.69
C ASN A 386 -9.65 -16.85 9.71
N ALA A 387 -8.79 -16.72 10.71
CA ALA A 387 -8.67 -17.69 11.80
C ALA A 387 -8.44 -16.97 13.14
N TYR A 388 -8.62 -17.67 14.25
CA TYR A 388 -8.18 -17.21 15.57
C TYR A 388 -7.16 -18.17 16.15
N LEU A 389 -6.17 -17.64 16.86
CA LEU A 389 -5.38 -18.37 17.85
C LEU A 389 -5.81 -17.93 19.25
N TYR A 390 -5.95 -18.88 20.19
CA TYR A 390 -6.33 -18.59 21.57
C TYR A 390 -5.51 -19.39 22.57
N ASP A 391 -5.05 -18.73 23.64
CA ASP A 391 -4.30 -19.37 24.72
C ASP A 391 -5.21 -20.32 25.51
N LYS A 392 -4.99 -21.63 25.36
CA LYS A 392 -5.80 -22.68 25.98
C LYS A 392 -5.77 -22.65 27.51
N SER A 393 -4.81 -21.94 28.13
CA SER A 393 -4.69 -21.88 29.59
C SER A 393 -5.59 -20.83 30.25
N VAL A 394 -6.03 -19.80 29.49
CA VAL A 394 -6.79 -18.67 30.02
C VAL A 394 -8.04 -18.33 29.21
N VAL A 395 -8.09 -18.74 27.94
CA VAL A 395 -9.23 -18.53 27.04
C VAL A 395 -9.99 -19.85 26.89
N SER A 396 -11.27 -19.83 27.23
CA SER A 396 -12.18 -20.96 27.01
C SER A 396 -12.99 -20.75 25.74
N PHE A 397 -13.10 -21.81 24.94
CA PHE A 397 -13.92 -21.90 23.73
C PHE A 397 -14.76 -23.17 23.83
N ALA A 398 -16.10 -23.07 23.74
CA ALA A 398 -16.98 -24.21 23.98
C ALA A 398 -17.03 -25.20 22.80
N GLY A 399 -16.65 -24.77 21.59
CA GLY A 399 -16.26 -25.65 20.50
C GLY A 399 -17.28 -25.86 19.38
N ALA A 400 -18.50 -25.32 19.46
CA ALA A 400 -19.47 -25.43 18.37
C ALA A 400 -19.07 -24.49 17.21
N VAL A 401 -18.72 -25.05 16.07
CA VAL A 401 -18.30 -24.30 14.87
C VAL A 401 -19.26 -24.59 13.71
N GLY A 402 -19.80 -23.53 13.10
CA GLY A 402 -20.70 -23.63 11.93
C GLY A 402 -19.97 -24.00 10.62
N GLY A 403 -20.74 -24.39 9.61
CA GLY A 403 -20.21 -24.71 8.28
C GLY A 403 -19.88 -23.51 7.39
N ALA A 404 -19.18 -23.75 6.26
CA ALA A 404 -18.73 -22.71 5.31
C ALA A 404 -19.84 -21.84 4.67
N THR A 405 -21.09 -22.32 4.69
CA THR A 405 -22.28 -21.60 4.18
C THR A 405 -23.37 -21.45 5.22
N GLU A 406 -23.06 -21.77 6.48
CA GLU A 406 -24.00 -21.65 7.57
C GLU A 406 -23.75 -20.34 8.29
N ALA A 407 -24.74 -19.45 8.25
CA ALA A 407 -24.64 -18.16 8.92
C ALA A 407 -24.67 -18.36 10.44
N VAL A 408 -23.77 -17.67 11.15
CA VAL A 408 -23.91 -17.47 12.59
C VAL A 408 -24.99 -16.44 12.86
N GLY A 409 -25.90 -16.77 13.77
CA GLY A 409 -26.94 -15.87 14.25
C GLY A 409 -26.69 -15.44 15.69
N VAL A 410 -27.47 -14.45 16.12
CA VAL A 410 -27.52 -13.98 17.51
C VAL A 410 -28.79 -14.53 18.17
N LEU A 411 -28.65 -15.11 19.37
CA LEU A 411 -29.74 -15.58 20.21
C LEU A 411 -30.28 -14.45 21.09
N SER A 412 -31.49 -14.63 21.62
CA SER A 412 -32.17 -13.61 22.44
C SER A 412 -31.45 -13.23 23.73
N ASP A 413 -30.49 -14.04 24.18
CA ASP A 413 -29.66 -13.78 25.36
C ASP A 413 -28.30 -13.15 25.02
N GLY A 414 -28.09 -12.74 23.76
CA GLY A 414 -26.85 -12.15 23.27
C GLY A 414 -25.74 -13.14 22.96
N THR A 415 -25.99 -14.45 23.11
CA THR A 415 -25.04 -15.49 22.68
C THR A 415 -25.17 -15.81 21.20
N LEU A 416 -24.15 -16.45 20.62
CA LEU A 416 -24.16 -16.86 19.21
C LEU A 416 -24.82 -18.23 19.03
N THR A 417 -25.41 -18.49 17.86
CA THR A 417 -25.97 -19.82 17.52
C THR A 417 -24.91 -20.92 17.44
N PHE A 418 -23.66 -20.53 17.18
CA PHE A 418 -22.45 -21.34 17.25
C PHE A 418 -21.41 -20.54 18.02
N ASP A 419 -20.53 -21.20 18.78
CA ASP A 419 -19.41 -20.51 19.41
C ASP A 419 -18.51 -19.83 18.36
N ALA A 420 -18.45 -20.35 17.12
CA ALA A 420 -17.91 -19.63 15.98
C ALA A 420 -18.66 -19.95 14.67
N GLY A 421 -18.77 -18.97 13.78
CA GLY A 421 -19.43 -19.14 12.48
C GLY A 421 -19.20 -17.97 11.54
N ARG A 422 -19.60 -18.12 10.27
CA ARG A 422 -19.43 -17.07 9.27
C ARG A 422 -20.57 -16.06 9.35
N VAL A 423 -20.26 -14.77 9.23
CA VAL A 423 -21.27 -13.71 9.14
C VAL A 423 -21.79 -13.65 7.71
N ASP A 424 -23.09 -13.91 7.55
CA ASP A 424 -23.82 -13.84 6.27
C ASP A 424 -23.05 -14.42 5.06
N PRO A 425 -22.63 -15.70 5.10
CA PRO A 425 -21.71 -16.30 4.13
C PRO A 425 -22.29 -16.46 2.71
N THR A 426 -23.58 -16.17 2.52
CA THR A 426 -24.26 -16.20 1.22
C THR A 426 -24.54 -14.81 0.65
N ASN A 427 -24.09 -13.76 1.33
CA ASN A 427 -24.23 -12.39 0.84
C ASN A 427 -23.37 -12.16 -0.41
N PRO A 428 -23.92 -11.64 -1.51
CA PRO A 428 -23.16 -11.31 -2.72
C PRO A 428 -21.98 -10.37 -2.49
N ALA A 429 -22.01 -9.56 -1.42
CA ALA A 429 -20.90 -8.71 -1.03
C ALA A 429 -19.58 -9.49 -0.79
N PHE A 430 -19.68 -10.79 -0.49
CA PHE A 430 -18.53 -11.68 -0.28
C PHE A 430 -18.26 -12.64 -1.45
N ASP A 431 -18.88 -12.42 -2.62
CA ASP A 431 -18.52 -13.12 -3.85
C ASP A 431 -17.05 -12.83 -4.17
N ASP A 432 -16.27 -13.88 -4.44
CA ASP A 432 -14.82 -13.82 -4.63
C ASP A 432 -14.08 -13.02 -3.55
N SER A 433 -14.59 -13.04 -2.31
CA SER A 433 -13.97 -12.39 -1.14
C SER A 433 -14.05 -13.26 0.12
N ARG A 434 -13.37 -12.83 1.18
CA ARG A 434 -13.26 -13.58 2.43
C ARG A 434 -14.48 -13.29 3.30
N LYS A 435 -15.14 -14.34 3.78
CA LYS A 435 -16.32 -14.22 4.65
C LYS A 435 -15.88 -14.00 6.10
N PRO A 436 -16.44 -13.04 6.85
CA PRO A 436 -16.04 -12.77 8.23
C PRO A 436 -16.26 -13.96 9.15
N LEU A 437 -15.37 -14.13 10.13
CA LEU A 437 -15.47 -15.18 11.16
C LEU A 437 -15.81 -14.54 12.51
N ALA A 438 -17.06 -14.73 12.95
CA ALA A 438 -17.46 -14.36 14.31
C ALA A 438 -17.14 -15.52 15.28
N ALA A 439 -16.62 -15.19 16.46
CA ALA A 439 -16.36 -16.17 17.51
C ALA A 439 -16.63 -15.58 18.90
N GLN A 440 -17.18 -16.40 19.78
CA GLN A 440 -17.46 -16.10 21.18
C GLN A 440 -16.47 -16.85 22.09
N PHE A 441 -15.68 -16.11 22.85
CA PHE A 441 -14.69 -16.63 23.79
C PHE A 441 -15.09 -16.28 25.22
N ARG A 442 -14.68 -17.11 26.19
CA ARG A 442 -14.83 -16.81 27.62
C ARG A 442 -13.47 -16.64 28.28
N ILE A 443 -13.28 -15.52 28.97
CA ILE A 443 -12.04 -15.16 29.65
C ILE A 443 -12.39 -14.68 31.06
N ASN A 444 -11.88 -15.33 32.09
CA ASN A 444 -12.20 -15.03 33.51
C ASN A 444 -13.70 -14.95 33.82
N GLY A 445 -14.54 -15.68 33.06
CA GLY A 445 -15.99 -15.68 33.23
C GLY A 445 -16.74 -14.61 32.43
N GLU A 446 -16.03 -13.68 31.80
CA GLU A 446 -16.59 -12.69 30.88
C GLU A 446 -16.63 -13.25 29.45
N SER A 447 -17.64 -12.83 28.68
CA SER A 447 -17.83 -13.24 27.29
C SER A 447 -17.32 -12.15 26.36
N PHE A 448 -16.47 -12.50 25.41
CA PHE A 448 -15.97 -11.61 24.36
C PHE A 448 -16.41 -12.14 23.00
N ILE A 449 -17.04 -11.30 22.20
CA ILE A 449 -17.41 -11.63 20.82
C ILE A 449 -16.49 -10.86 19.89
N LEU A 450 -15.79 -11.58 19.02
CA LEU A 450 -14.89 -11.00 18.04
C LEU A 450 -15.42 -11.32 16.64
N VAL A 451 -15.36 -10.36 15.72
CA VAL A 451 -15.62 -10.57 14.30
C VAL A 451 -14.34 -10.26 13.54
N ASN A 452 -13.73 -11.30 12.95
CA ASN A 452 -12.48 -11.22 12.21
C ASN A 452 -12.80 -11.08 10.72
N ASN A 453 -12.34 -9.99 10.14
CA ASN A 453 -12.66 -9.55 8.79
C ASN A 453 -11.40 -9.48 7.93
N HIS A 454 -11.59 -9.69 6.63
CA HIS A 454 -10.59 -9.38 5.64
C HIS A 454 -11.30 -8.93 4.35
N PHE A 455 -11.58 -7.64 4.23
CA PHE A 455 -12.43 -7.09 3.16
C PHE A 455 -11.73 -7.06 1.80
N SER A 456 -12.51 -6.82 0.74
CA SER A 456 -11.97 -6.77 -0.62
C SER A 456 -10.93 -5.64 -0.77
N SER A 457 -9.79 -5.96 -1.39
CA SER A 457 -8.71 -4.99 -1.62
C SER A 457 -9.16 -3.78 -2.45
N LYS A 458 -8.34 -2.73 -2.47
CA LYS A 458 -8.52 -1.54 -3.32
C LYS A 458 -8.17 -1.79 -4.80
N GLY A 459 -7.89 -3.05 -5.18
CA GLY A 459 -7.61 -3.43 -6.56
C GLY A 459 -8.75 -3.05 -7.51
N GLY A 460 -8.38 -2.46 -8.65
CA GLY A 460 -9.34 -1.95 -9.65
C GLY A 460 -9.67 -0.46 -9.51
N ASP A 461 -9.25 0.20 -8.42
CA ASP A 461 -9.28 1.66 -8.33
C ASP A 461 -8.27 2.28 -9.30
N GLU A 462 -8.59 3.47 -9.82
CA GLU A 462 -7.68 4.24 -10.65
C GLU A 462 -6.55 4.84 -9.82
N PRO A 463 -5.33 4.96 -10.39
CA PRO A 463 -4.16 5.41 -9.67
C PRO A 463 -4.17 6.91 -9.39
N LEU A 464 -3.46 7.32 -8.34
CA LEU A 464 -3.34 8.73 -7.94
C LEU A 464 -2.76 9.62 -9.05
N PHE A 465 -1.74 9.15 -9.78
CA PHE A 465 -1.12 9.86 -10.90
C PHE A 465 -1.56 9.29 -12.26
N GLY A 466 -2.84 8.89 -12.38
CA GLY A 466 -3.45 8.48 -13.64
C GLY A 466 -4.02 9.65 -14.45
N PRO A 467 -4.41 9.40 -15.72
CA PRO A 467 -4.98 10.44 -16.58
C PRO A 467 -6.33 10.95 -16.10
N ASP A 468 -7.15 10.11 -15.47
CA ASP A 468 -8.47 10.48 -14.99
C ASP A 468 -8.41 11.03 -13.55
N GLN A 469 -8.92 12.24 -13.36
CA GLN A 469 -8.79 13.07 -12.17
C GLN A 469 -10.15 13.75 -11.85
N VAL A 470 -10.74 13.50 -10.68
CA VAL A 470 -10.21 12.65 -9.59
C VAL A 470 -10.30 11.15 -9.94
N PRO A 471 -9.41 10.29 -9.41
CA PRO A 471 -9.42 8.86 -9.71
C PRO A 471 -10.73 8.19 -9.29
N THR A 472 -11.26 7.32 -10.16
CA THR A 472 -12.44 6.50 -9.89
C THR A 472 -12.12 5.38 -8.90
N ARG A 473 -12.93 5.25 -7.84
CA ARG A 473 -12.76 4.24 -6.79
C ARG A 473 -13.81 3.13 -6.86
N GLY A 474 -13.78 2.38 -7.97
CA GLY A 474 -14.80 1.35 -8.25
C GLY A 474 -14.87 0.23 -7.20
N SER A 475 -13.77 -0.03 -6.50
CA SER A 475 -13.71 -1.10 -5.49
C SER A 475 -14.48 -0.79 -4.19
N GLU A 476 -14.86 0.47 -3.94
CA GLU A 476 -15.54 0.89 -2.72
C GLU A 476 -16.94 0.28 -2.55
N VAL A 477 -17.61 -0.07 -3.65
CA VAL A 477 -18.96 -0.66 -3.62
C VAL A 477 -18.96 -1.96 -2.80
N ALA A 478 -18.08 -2.91 -3.15
CA ALA A 478 -18.01 -4.19 -2.46
C ALA A 478 -17.63 -4.01 -0.98
N ARG A 479 -16.63 -3.18 -0.67
CA ARG A 479 -16.24 -2.93 0.74
C ARG A 479 -17.37 -2.31 1.56
N THR A 480 -18.13 -1.38 1.00
CA THR A 480 -19.27 -0.76 1.68
C THR A 480 -20.35 -1.78 2.00
N GLU A 481 -20.66 -2.67 1.05
CA GLU A 481 -21.65 -3.74 1.24
C GLU A 481 -21.17 -4.79 2.25
N GLN A 482 -19.87 -5.11 2.26
CA GLN A 482 -19.26 -5.99 3.27
C GLN A 482 -19.34 -5.38 4.68
N ALA A 483 -19.00 -4.10 4.81
CA ALA A 483 -19.14 -3.36 6.06
C ALA A 483 -20.61 -3.33 6.53
N GLN A 484 -21.57 -3.17 5.60
CA GLN A 484 -22.99 -3.20 5.93
C GLN A 484 -23.46 -4.59 6.41
N ALA A 485 -22.98 -5.68 5.82
CA ALA A 485 -23.32 -7.04 6.27
C ALA A 485 -22.83 -7.29 7.71
N VAL A 486 -21.61 -6.85 8.03
CA VAL A 486 -21.06 -6.91 9.39
C VAL A 486 -21.84 -5.99 10.33
N ALA A 487 -22.17 -4.76 9.91
CA ALA A 487 -22.96 -3.81 10.69
C ALA A 487 -24.34 -4.35 11.05
N ASN A 488 -24.99 -5.11 10.16
CA ASN A 488 -26.28 -5.75 10.45
C ASN A 488 -26.14 -6.80 11.57
N PHE A 489 -25.12 -7.66 11.50
CA PHE A 489 -24.85 -8.64 12.56
C PHE A 489 -24.54 -7.97 13.90
N VAL A 490 -23.78 -6.87 13.88
CA VAL A 490 -23.51 -6.04 15.06
C VAL A 490 -24.80 -5.45 15.62
N GLY A 491 -25.68 -4.94 14.77
CA GLY A 491 -26.98 -4.40 15.15
C GLY A 491 -27.88 -5.43 15.83
N ASP A 492 -27.92 -6.66 15.30
CA ASP A 492 -28.64 -7.78 15.92
C ASP A 492 -28.06 -8.12 17.30
N LEU A 493 -26.72 -8.16 17.42
CA LEU A 493 -26.04 -8.44 18.69
C LEU A 493 -26.33 -7.37 19.74
N LEU A 494 -26.13 -6.10 19.41
CA LEU A 494 -26.32 -5.00 20.36
C LEU A 494 -27.80 -4.74 20.67
N SER A 495 -28.72 -5.21 19.83
CA SER A 495 -30.15 -5.22 20.13
C SER A 495 -30.53 -6.30 21.15
N ALA A 496 -29.90 -7.49 21.08
CA ALA A 496 -30.10 -8.58 22.03
C ALA A 496 -29.37 -8.32 23.36
N ASP A 497 -28.15 -7.81 23.30
CA ASP A 497 -27.31 -7.43 24.45
C ASP A 497 -26.56 -6.11 24.21
N PRO A 498 -27.14 -4.97 24.66
CA PRO A 498 -26.46 -3.66 24.59
C PRO A 498 -25.14 -3.59 25.39
N GLY A 499 -24.91 -4.55 26.31
CA GLY A 499 -23.72 -4.66 27.13
C GLY A 499 -22.62 -5.55 26.55
N ALA A 500 -22.82 -6.13 25.36
CA ALA A 500 -21.90 -7.09 24.77
C ALA A 500 -20.48 -6.52 24.61
N ALA A 501 -19.47 -7.24 25.10
CA ALA A 501 -18.07 -6.97 24.82
C ALA A 501 -17.72 -7.45 23.41
N LEU A 502 -17.94 -6.56 22.44
CA LEU A 502 -17.80 -6.84 21.01
C LEU A 502 -16.58 -6.10 20.44
N ILE A 503 -15.83 -6.80 19.60
CA ILE A 503 -14.72 -6.25 18.81
C ILE A 503 -14.88 -6.70 17.34
N VAL A 504 -14.94 -5.75 16.41
CA VAL A 504 -14.83 -5.99 14.97
C VAL A 504 -13.42 -5.61 14.57
N LEU A 505 -12.64 -6.56 14.06
CA LEU A 505 -11.23 -6.34 13.76
C LEU A 505 -10.77 -7.04 12.48
N GLY A 506 -9.60 -6.64 11.99
CA GLY A 506 -8.96 -7.21 10.82
C GLY A 506 -8.57 -6.15 9.79
N ASP A 507 -8.10 -6.62 8.65
CA ASP A 507 -7.82 -5.81 7.48
C ASP A 507 -9.15 -5.46 6.77
N LEU A 508 -9.61 -4.22 6.94
CA LEU A 508 -10.83 -3.73 6.31
C LEU A 508 -10.57 -3.04 4.97
N ASN A 509 -9.31 -3.00 4.53
CA ASN A 509 -8.86 -2.51 3.22
C ASN A 509 -9.29 -1.06 2.88
N ASP A 510 -9.49 -0.22 3.89
CA ASP A 510 -9.71 1.20 3.68
C ASP A 510 -9.33 2.04 4.88
N PHE A 511 -9.23 3.34 4.68
CA PHE A 511 -8.73 4.25 5.71
C PHE A 511 -9.74 4.46 6.84
N GLN A 512 -9.27 4.87 8.02
CA GLN A 512 -10.13 5.21 9.16
C GLN A 512 -11.16 6.31 8.83
N PHE A 513 -10.83 7.17 7.86
CA PHE A 513 -11.72 8.23 7.38
C PHE A 513 -12.52 7.81 6.13
N ALA A 514 -12.37 6.60 5.60
CA ALA A 514 -13.07 6.18 4.40
C ALA A 514 -14.57 5.98 4.67
N ASP A 515 -15.39 6.41 3.72
CA ASP A 515 -16.86 6.28 3.83
C ASP A 515 -17.30 4.81 3.77
N THR A 516 -16.47 3.91 3.23
CA THR A 516 -16.66 2.46 3.21
C THR A 516 -16.79 1.85 4.60
N LEU A 517 -16.20 2.48 5.64
CA LEU A 517 -16.29 2.00 7.03
C LEU A 517 -17.44 2.63 7.82
N ALA A 518 -18.15 3.63 7.26
CA ALA A 518 -19.24 4.32 7.94
C ALA A 518 -20.37 3.40 8.46
N PRO A 519 -20.73 2.28 7.80
CA PRO A 519 -21.74 1.36 8.33
C PRO A 519 -21.41 0.81 9.73
N LEU A 520 -20.13 0.56 10.04
CA LEU A 520 -19.70 0.04 11.34
C LEU A 520 -19.88 1.09 12.45
N THR A 521 -19.52 2.34 12.16
CA THR A 521 -19.75 3.48 13.07
C THR A 521 -21.25 3.72 13.28
N ALA A 522 -22.06 3.63 12.22
CA ALA A 522 -23.50 3.76 12.29
C ALA A 522 -24.17 2.65 13.13
N ALA A 523 -23.56 1.46 13.20
CA ALA A 523 -23.99 0.38 14.10
C ALA A 523 -23.60 0.60 15.57
N GLY A 524 -22.99 1.75 15.90
CA GLY A 524 -22.65 2.13 17.29
C GLY A 524 -21.26 1.69 17.74
N LEU A 525 -20.40 1.25 16.82
CA LEU A 525 -19.02 0.92 17.13
C LEU A 525 -18.10 2.13 17.06
N ILE A 526 -17.00 2.06 17.81
CA ILE A 526 -15.99 3.12 17.90
C ILE A 526 -14.68 2.57 17.34
N ASN A 527 -14.12 3.24 16.31
CA ASN A 527 -12.83 2.88 15.74
C ASN A 527 -11.68 3.31 16.67
N LEU A 528 -10.91 2.36 17.19
CA LEU A 528 -9.78 2.66 18.06
C LEU A 528 -8.63 3.33 17.32
N THR A 529 -8.54 3.19 15.99
CA THR A 529 -7.56 3.90 15.16
C THR A 529 -7.67 5.41 15.32
N ASP A 530 -8.89 5.93 15.52
CA ASP A 530 -9.12 7.37 15.70
C ASP A 530 -8.66 7.90 17.07
N THR A 531 -8.25 7.02 17.98
CA THR A 531 -7.69 7.39 19.29
C THR A 531 -6.18 7.67 19.23
N LEU A 532 -5.50 7.24 18.16
CA LEU A 532 -4.09 7.51 17.93
C LEU A 532 -3.86 8.91 17.33
N PRO A 533 -2.68 9.53 17.52
CA PRO A 533 -2.30 10.72 16.77
C PRO A 533 -2.42 10.47 15.27
N GLU A 534 -2.91 11.46 14.50
CA GLU A 534 -3.18 11.30 13.06
C GLU A 534 -1.98 10.80 12.26
N SER A 535 -0.77 11.27 12.60
CA SER A 535 0.46 10.84 11.94
C SER A 535 0.77 9.35 12.16
N GLU A 536 0.31 8.74 13.25
CA GLU A 536 0.61 7.35 13.60
C GLU A 536 -0.49 6.38 13.13
N ARG A 537 -1.47 6.83 12.33
CA ARG A 537 -2.57 6.00 11.84
C ARG A 537 -2.21 5.30 10.53
N TYR A 538 -1.35 4.30 10.59
CA TYR A 538 -1.02 3.48 9.42
C TYR A 538 -0.63 2.06 9.81
N THR A 539 -0.97 1.09 8.98
CA THR A 539 -0.55 -0.31 9.11
C THR A 539 0.12 -0.84 7.85
N TYR A 540 0.10 -0.07 6.76
CA TYR A 540 0.56 -0.46 5.44
C TYR A 540 1.25 0.73 4.75
N ILE A 541 2.22 0.47 3.86
CA ILE A 541 2.86 1.50 3.04
C ILE A 541 2.69 1.17 1.56
N TYR A 542 1.88 1.98 0.87
CA TYR A 542 1.62 1.84 -0.57
C TYR A 542 2.31 2.96 -1.35
N GLU A 543 3.26 2.62 -2.22
CA GLU A 543 3.99 3.58 -3.05
C GLU A 543 4.63 4.73 -2.25
N GLY A 544 4.93 4.54 -0.95
CA GLY A 544 5.47 5.55 -0.04
C GLY A 544 4.45 6.39 0.73
N ASN A 545 3.16 6.06 0.61
CA ASN A 545 2.11 6.58 1.45
C ASN A 545 1.85 5.62 2.62
N SER A 546 2.02 6.08 3.85
CA SER A 546 1.63 5.35 5.06
C SER A 546 0.11 5.45 5.24
N GLN A 547 -0.57 4.29 5.29
CA GLN A 547 -2.02 4.16 5.22
C GLN A 547 -2.53 3.15 6.26
N ALA A 548 -3.69 3.41 6.88
CA ALA A 548 -4.36 2.44 7.74
C ALA A 548 -5.28 1.55 6.90
N LEU A 549 -5.07 0.23 6.95
CA LEU A 549 -5.98 -0.76 6.36
C LEU A 549 -6.58 -1.67 7.45
N ASP A 550 -5.83 -1.90 8.51
CA ASP A 550 -6.24 -2.71 9.64
C ASP A 550 -6.89 -1.83 10.72
N HIS A 551 -8.00 -2.32 11.29
CA HIS A 551 -8.71 -1.61 12.33
C HIS A 551 -9.18 -2.51 13.47
N MET A 552 -9.42 -1.90 14.64
CA MET A 552 -10.23 -2.48 15.71
C MET A 552 -11.36 -1.51 16.06
N PHE A 553 -12.59 -1.93 15.82
CA PHE A 553 -13.81 -1.29 16.24
C PHE A 553 -14.36 -1.99 17.49
N VAL A 554 -14.77 -1.22 18.49
CA VAL A 554 -15.29 -1.78 19.76
C VAL A 554 -16.67 -1.25 20.09
N SER A 555 -17.47 -2.05 20.81
CA SER A 555 -18.73 -1.57 21.36
C SER A 555 -18.52 -0.52 22.46
N ALA A 556 -19.48 0.39 22.61
CA ALA A 556 -19.44 1.41 23.66
C ALA A 556 -19.36 0.81 25.08
N ALA A 557 -19.99 -0.35 25.30
CA ALA A 557 -19.94 -1.05 26.59
C ALA A 557 -18.53 -1.49 26.96
N LEU A 558 -17.73 -1.98 25.99
CA LEU A 558 -16.36 -2.40 26.23
C LEU A 558 -15.45 -1.22 26.62
N LEU A 559 -15.64 -0.07 25.97
CA LEU A 559 -14.94 1.17 26.32
C LEU A 559 -15.32 1.71 27.70
N ALA A 560 -16.59 1.61 28.08
CA ALA A 560 -17.07 2.13 29.37
C ALA A 560 -16.62 1.29 30.56
N ASN A 561 -16.48 -0.03 30.38
CA ASN A 561 -16.23 -0.98 31.46
C ASN A 561 -14.76 -1.36 31.63
N GLY A 562 -13.89 -0.98 30.69
CA GLY A 562 -12.49 -1.39 30.67
C GLY A 562 -11.51 -0.23 30.53
N SER A 563 -10.36 -0.33 31.19
CA SER A 563 -9.19 0.47 30.81
C SER A 563 -8.56 -0.18 29.58
N LEU A 564 -8.82 0.41 28.42
CA LEU A 564 -8.27 -0.02 27.14
C LEU A 564 -6.97 0.71 26.82
N SER A 565 -6.07 0.02 26.15
CA SER A 565 -4.88 0.59 25.51
C SER A 565 -4.72 -0.09 24.17
N TYR A 566 -4.75 0.71 23.11
CA TYR A 566 -4.68 0.28 21.72
C TYR A 566 -3.40 0.83 21.10
N ASP A 567 -2.78 0.03 20.25
CA ASP A 567 -1.58 0.39 19.54
C ASP A 567 -1.49 -0.28 18.16
N ILE A 568 -0.77 0.36 17.25
CA ILE A 568 -0.30 -0.25 16.01
C ILE A 568 1.18 -0.54 16.22
N VAL A 569 1.56 -1.81 16.15
CA VAL A 569 2.93 -2.22 16.48
C VAL A 569 3.77 -2.21 15.20
N HIS A 570 4.55 -1.15 15.01
CA HIS A 570 5.31 -0.89 13.78
C HIS A 570 6.53 -1.82 13.64
N ALA A 571 6.30 -3.03 13.13
CA ALA A 571 7.29 -4.10 13.07
C ALA A 571 7.56 -4.61 11.64
N ASN A 572 6.77 -4.16 10.68
CA ASN A 572 6.65 -4.75 9.35
C ASN A 572 6.71 -3.68 8.25
N ALA A 573 5.67 -2.85 8.10
CA ALA A 573 5.39 -2.10 6.88
C ALA A 573 6.53 -1.16 6.41
N GLU A 574 7.43 -0.79 7.31
CA GLU A 574 8.52 0.16 7.11
C GLU A 574 9.86 -0.46 6.65
N PHE A 575 9.96 -1.78 6.67
CA PHE A 575 11.22 -2.50 6.53
C PHE A 575 11.32 -3.22 5.17
N ALA A 576 12.49 -3.21 4.53
CA ALA A 576 12.69 -3.97 3.28
C ALA A 576 12.69 -5.49 3.49
N ASN A 577 12.91 -5.95 4.73
CA ASN A 577 12.90 -7.36 5.12
C ASN A 577 11.61 -7.76 5.87
N GLN A 578 10.48 -7.21 5.43
CA GLN A 578 9.14 -7.46 5.97
C GLN A 578 8.85 -8.94 6.25
N ILE A 579 8.22 -9.20 7.39
CA ILE A 579 7.58 -10.49 7.68
C ILE A 579 6.12 -10.44 7.22
N SER A 580 5.44 -9.33 7.34
CA SER A 580 4.23 -9.07 6.56
C SER A 580 4.36 -7.68 5.98
N ASP A 581 3.61 -7.37 4.94
CA ASP A 581 3.39 -6.01 4.48
C ASP A 581 2.48 -5.19 5.42
N HIS A 582 1.82 -5.84 6.38
CA HIS A 582 0.98 -5.21 7.41
C HIS A 582 1.63 -5.22 8.81
N ASP A 583 1.48 -4.11 9.53
CA ASP A 583 1.75 -4.03 10.96
C ASP A 583 0.61 -4.64 11.79
N PRO A 584 0.90 -5.48 12.81
CA PRO A 584 -0.12 -6.01 13.69
C PRO A 584 -0.72 -4.94 14.62
N LEU A 585 -2.00 -5.10 14.91
CA LEU A 585 -2.71 -4.30 15.90
C LEU A 585 -2.69 -4.98 17.26
N LEU A 586 -2.55 -4.22 18.35
CA LEU A 586 -2.67 -4.76 19.70
C LEU A 586 -3.64 -3.93 20.55
N LEU A 587 -4.67 -4.59 21.05
CA LEU A 587 -5.55 -4.09 22.10
C LEU A 587 -5.24 -4.81 23.42
N THR A 588 -5.10 -4.02 24.48
CA THR A 588 -5.02 -4.53 25.84
C THR A 588 -6.13 -3.99 26.71
N ILE A 589 -6.71 -4.86 27.52
CA ILE A 589 -7.91 -4.60 28.33
C ILE A 589 -7.57 -4.93 29.77
N ALA A 590 -7.74 -3.98 30.69
CA ALA A 590 -7.62 -4.29 32.11
C ALA A 590 -8.76 -5.23 32.52
N MET A 591 -8.40 -6.39 33.08
CA MET A 591 -9.35 -7.37 33.57
C MET A 591 -9.55 -7.17 35.07
N PRO A 592 -10.79 -7.30 35.58
CA PRO A 592 -11.04 -7.32 37.02
C PRO A 592 -10.23 -8.45 37.67
N VAL A 593 -9.47 -8.13 38.73
CA VAL A 593 -8.85 -9.17 39.57
C VAL A 593 -9.96 -9.74 40.45
N PRO A 594 -10.16 -11.07 40.52
CA PRO A 594 -11.11 -11.63 41.48
C PRO A 594 -10.75 -11.18 42.89
N GLU A 595 -11.69 -10.55 43.59
CA GLU A 595 -11.49 -10.02 44.96
C GLU A 595 -10.77 -11.03 45.87
N PRO A 596 -9.83 -10.61 46.74
CA PRO A 596 -9.07 -11.50 47.63
C PRO A 596 -9.94 -12.43 48.49
N GLU A 597 -11.17 -12.01 48.80
CA GLU A 597 -12.16 -12.83 49.51
C GLU A 597 -12.61 -14.05 48.70
N THR A 598 -12.66 -13.94 47.36
CA THR A 598 -12.98 -15.04 46.44
C THR A 598 -11.88 -16.09 46.45
N TYR A 599 -10.61 -15.66 46.50
CA TYR A 599 -9.46 -16.54 46.68
C TYR A 599 -9.46 -17.22 48.06
N ALA A 600 -9.78 -16.46 49.12
CA ALA A 600 -9.91 -17.01 50.47
C ALA A 600 -11.04 -18.05 50.56
N LEU A 601 -12.19 -17.79 49.92
CA LEU A 601 -13.34 -18.69 49.86
C LEU A 601 -13.07 -19.94 49.01
N MET A 602 -12.37 -19.83 47.87
CA MET A 602 -11.93 -20.98 47.08
C MET A 602 -10.95 -21.86 47.87
N MET A 603 -9.98 -21.25 48.57
CA MET A 603 -9.02 -21.97 49.41
C MET A 603 -9.69 -22.61 50.63
N LEU A 604 -10.68 -21.95 51.24
CA LEU A 604 -11.52 -22.52 52.30
C LEU A 604 -12.37 -23.70 51.79
N GLY A 605 -12.97 -23.58 50.59
CA GLY A 605 -13.72 -24.65 49.94
C GLY A 605 -12.88 -25.91 49.68
N LEU A 606 -11.67 -25.73 49.13
CA LEU A 606 -10.70 -26.81 48.95
C LEU A 606 -10.24 -27.44 50.28
N GLY A 607 -10.05 -26.62 51.32
CA GLY A 607 -9.73 -27.06 52.67
C GLY A 607 -10.83 -27.92 53.30
N VAL A 608 -12.10 -27.55 53.11
CA VAL A 608 -13.26 -28.30 53.60
C VAL A 608 -13.42 -29.63 52.86
N VAL A 609 -13.25 -29.67 51.53
CA VAL A 609 -13.28 -30.90 50.75
C VAL A 609 -12.14 -31.85 51.15
N GLY A 610 -10.94 -31.31 51.37
CA GLY A 610 -9.79 -32.07 51.89
C GLY A 610 -10.04 -32.66 53.29
N ALA A 611 -10.70 -31.92 54.17
CA ALA A 611 -11.05 -32.38 55.52
C ALA A 611 -12.13 -33.48 55.50
N ILE A 612 -13.14 -33.36 54.64
CA ILE A 612 -14.20 -34.37 54.44
C ILE A 612 -13.61 -35.65 53.82
N GLY A 613 -12.69 -35.52 52.85
CA GLY A 613 -11.96 -36.65 52.27
C GLY A 613 -11.10 -37.40 53.28
N ARG A 614 -10.40 -36.69 54.18
CA ARG A 614 -9.62 -37.31 55.29
C ARG A 614 -10.50 -37.98 56.33
N ARG A 615 -11.67 -37.42 56.66
CA ARG A 615 -12.64 -38.06 57.58
C ARG A 615 -13.23 -39.34 56.98
N ARG A 616 -13.56 -39.36 55.68
CA ARG A 616 -14.03 -40.59 55.00
C ARG A 616 -12.97 -41.68 54.91
N ARG A 617 -11.69 -41.34 54.65
CA ARG A 617 -10.60 -42.33 54.66
C ARG A 617 -10.35 -42.95 56.04
N ARG A 618 -10.45 -42.17 57.13
CA ARG A 618 -10.34 -42.69 58.51
C ARG A 618 -11.51 -43.59 58.92
N ALA A 619 -12.71 -43.35 58.38
CA ALA A 619 -13.87 -44.20 58.65
C ALA A 619 -13.83 -45.54 57.87
N LEU A 620 -13.16 -45.57 56.72
CA LEU A 620 -12.99 -46.79 55.90
C LEU A 620 -11.82 -47.67 56.38
N SER A 621 -10.84 -47.12 57.10
CA SER A 621 -9.73 -47.89 57.72
C SER A 621 -10.08 -48.48 59.09
N ALA A 622 -11.32 -48.30 59.56
CA ALA A 622 -11.80 -48.74 60.88
C ALA A 622 -12.94 -49.78 60.80
N ARG A 623 -13.06 -50.47 59.66
CA ARG A 623 -13.96 -51.63 59.47
C ARG A 623 -13.17 -52.85 59.07
#